data_AF-A0A7V2JGD1-F1
#
_entry.id   AF-A0A7V2JGD1-F1
#
_cell.length_a   1.000
_cell.length_b   1.000
_cell.length_c   1.000
_cell.angle_alpha   90.00
_cell.angle_beta   90.00
_cell.angle_gamma   90.00
#
_symmetry.space_group_name_H-M   'P 1'
#
loop_
_entity.id
_entity.type
_entity.pdbx_description
1 polymer ?
#
loop_
_entity_poly.entity_id
_entity_poly.type
_entity_poly.pdbx_seq_one_letter_code
_entity_poly.pdbx_strand_id
1 'polypeptide(L)'
;MVVGAGKKIRFYRFFDPKDDKAVCVAADHGWMSDPTPNVINLKRILKDVIDGGADGVLMSLGQSYRLYHLFEGPDKPALLLRLDWMNILRLGSHNVENAVPVSTLKRAATATAKDALLMGASAVTVYYFVGYTDELEAQNLESLGILAQECRKQGLPLIIEPMPFGGRVYETDFVRVLKAAARTAMEIGADAIKIEYTGDVESFRELVDLAKVPVLMLGGPRSKKPKDAFDMVYEGMKAGASGVVFGRNVTASDNPKRMVEVLVKMVHHGIDPEEALKFFEMGDQIEIKQRVKLQVNSENCTNCGLCEIACANYHEGIYDKKYSRLYIEAKEFNYTPRVCIDCGICEKVCPEGAIRLNRQVGGVVIDSEKCTLCGICVSKCPTGVLKIVDNRLLGCDRCGGDPECVKWCNFSAITKVVIENQLPTAHRSGGL
;
A
#
# COMPACT_ATOMS: atom_id res chain seq x y z
N MET A 1 30.58 -8.38 -1.73
CA MET A 1 29.84 -8.89 -2.90
C MET A 1 30.47 -8.34 -4.19
N VAL A 2 30.99 -9.17 -5.08
CA VAL A 2 31.29 -8.75 -6.47
C VAL A 2 29.99 -8.83 -7.25
N VAL A 3 29.14 -7.82 -7.06
CA VAL A 3 27.91 -7.65 -7.82
C VAL A 3 28.33 -7.08 -9.17
N GLY A 4 28.15 -7.82 -10.27
CA GLY A 4 28.34 -7.27 -11.60
C GLY A 4 27.54 -5.97 -11.76
N ALA A 5 28.08 -4.97 -12.46
CA ALA A 5 27.52 -3.60 -12.47
C ALA A 5 26.00 -3.56 -12.77
N GLY A 6 25.52 -4.42 -13.67
CA GLY A 6 24.10 -4.54 -14.00
C GLY A 6 23.21 -5.02 -12.84
N LYS A 7 23.68 -5.96 -12.02
CA LYS A 7 22.96 -6.37 -10.80
C LYS A 7 22.93 -5.21 -9.82
N LYS A 8 24.06 -4.53 -9.61
CA LYS A 8 24.19 -3.44 -8.62
C LYS A 8 23.22 -2.30 -8.94
N ILE A 9 23.17 -1.85 -10.20
CA ILE A 9 22.25 -0.80 -10.65
C ILE A 9 20.79 -1.19 -10.42
N ARG A 10 20.40 -2.42 -10.77
CA ARG A 10 19.03 -2.89 -10.56
C ARG A 10 18.68 -3.02 -9.09
N PHE A 11 19.62 -3.49 -8.28
CA PHE A 11 19.40 -3.65 -6.84
C PHE A 11 19.19 -2.30 -6.15
N TYR A 12 19.95 -1.27 -6.53
CA TYR A 12 19.75 0.10 -6.02
C TYR A 12 18.56 0.85 -6.61
N ARG A 13 17.84 0.25 -7.58
CA ARG A 13 16.50 0.71 -7.92
C ARG A 13 15.46 0.22 -6.90
N PHE A 14 15.79 -0.83 -6.14
CA PHE A 14 14.93 -1.44 -5.14
C PHE A 14 15.33 -1.11 -3.70
N PHE A 15 16.63 -1.13 -3.37
CA PHE A 15 17.16 -0.66 -2.09
C PHE A 15 17.55 0.82 -2.19
N ASP A 16 17.11 1.65 -1.25
CA ASP A 16 17.52 3.06 -1.22
C ASP A 16 19.04 3.14 -0.98
N PRO A 17 19.81 3.77 -1.87
CA PRO A 17 21.26 3.85 -1.75
C PRO A 17 21.76 4.67 -0.54
N LYS A 18 20.88 5.39 0.17
CA LYS A 18 21.24 6.17 1.37
C LYS A 18 21.35 5.30 2.62
N ASP A 19 20.54 4.25 2.72
CA ASP A 19 20.46 3.41 3.92
C ASP A 19 20.51 1.90 3.65
N ASP A 20 20.59 1.49 2.38
CA ASP A 20 20.59 0.09 1.92
C ASP A 20 19.34 -0.69 2.38
N LYS A 21 18.19 -0.02 2.55
CA LYS A 21 16.93 -0.65 2.95
C LYS A 21 15.83 -0.56 1.89
N ALA A 22 14.78 -1.38 2.05
CA ALA A 22 13.64 -1.36 1.14
C ALA A 22 12.31 -1.73 1.81
N VAL A 23 11.24 -1.07 1.40
CA VAL A 23 9.84 -1.44 1.64
C VAL A 23 9.24 -1.99 0.35
N CYS A 24 9.01 -3.30 0.33
CA CYS A 24 8.39 -3.99 -0.79
C CYS A 24 6.97 -4.43 -0.46
N VAL A 25 6.03 -4.26 -1.41
CA VAL A 25 4.68 -4.83 -1.30
C VAL A 25 4.53 -6.04 -2.21
N ALA A 26 4.18 -7.19 -1.63
CA ALA A 26 3.88 -8.41 -2.36
C ALA A 26 2.43 -8.43 -2.86
N ALA A 27 2.28 -8.30 -4.18
CA ALA A 27 1.03 -8.24 -4.93
C ALA A 27 0.84 -9.45 -5.86
N ASP A 28 1.62 -10.51 -5.67
CA ASP A 28 1.58 -11.76 -6.44
C ASP A 28 0.57 -12.79 -5.91
N HIS A 29 -0.12 -12.53 -4.79
CA HIS A 29 -1.03 -13.48 -4.15
C HIS A 29 -2.11 -14.04 -5.09
N GLY A 30 -2.67 -13.26 -6.01
CA GLY A 30 -3.66 -13.77 -6.98
C GLY A 30 -3.15 -14.90 -7.88
N TRP A 31 -1.83 -15.11 -7.91
CA TRP A 31 -1.17 -16.23 -8.57
C TRP A 31 -1.29 -17.55 -7.80
N MET A 32 -1.43 -17.48 -6.47
CA MET A 32 -1.32 -18.63 -5.55
C MET A 32 -2.54 -18.79 -4.65
N SER A 33 -3.35 -17.75 -4.50
CA SER A 33 -4.37 -17.57 -3.46
C SER A 33 -5.77 -17.39 -4.04
N ASP A 34 -6.74 -17.30 -3.14
CA ASP A 34 -8.14 -16.99 -3.45
C ASP A 34 -8.32 -15.65 -4.20
N PRO A 35 -9.34 -15.54 -5.08
CA PRO A 35 -9.74 -14.29 -5.74
C PRO A 35 -10.44 -13.35 -4.74
N THR A 36 -9.69 -12.90 -3.76
CA THR A 36 -10.12 -12.01 -2.67
C THR A 36 -10.27 -10.57 -3.18
N PRO A 37 -11.02 -9.69 -2.48
CA PRO A 37 -11.22 -8.32 -2.92
C PRO A 37 -9.91 -7.57 -3.20
N ASN A 38 -8.84 -7.84 -2.45
CA ASN A 38 -7.52 -7.25 -2.67
C ASN A 38 -6.80 -7.78 -3.92
N VAL A 39 -7.11 -9.00 -4.35
CA VAL A 39 -6.60 -9.56 -5.62
C VAL A 39 -7.41 -9.04 -6.80
N ILE A 40 -8.75 -8.96 -6.66
CA ILE A 40 -9.65 -8.48 -7.72
C ILE A 40 -9.42 -6.99 -8.00
N ASN A 41 -9.29 -6.18 -6.95
CA ASN A 41 -9.13 -4.72 -7.06
C ASN A 41 -7.66 -4.27 -7.10
N LEU A 42 -6.76 -5.15 -7.53
CA LEU A 42 -5.32 -4.93 -7.41
C LEU A 42 -4.84 -3.62 -8.06
N LYS A 43 -5.39 -3.22 -9.21
CA LYS A 43 -5.01 -1.96 -9.88
C LYS A 43 -5.19 -0.73 -8.98
N ARG A 44 -6.31 -0.65 -8.25
CA ARG A 44 -6.58 0.46 -7.32
C ARG A 44 -5.59 0.42 -6.17
N ILE A 45 -5.42 -0.74 -5.57
CA ILE A 45 -4.53 -0.95 -4.41
C ILE A 45 -3.08 -0.66 -4.78
N LEU A 46 -2.63 -1.01 -5.98
CA LEU A 46 -1.27 -0.69 -6.42
C LEU A 46 -1.04 0.80 -6.58
N LYS A 47 -2.06 1.59 -6.97
CA LYS A 47 -1.93 3.06 -6.95
C LYS A 47 -1.71 3.56 -5.53
N ASP A 48 -2.53 3.10 -4.58
CA ASP A 48 -2.38 3.45 -3.17
C ASP A 48 -0.98 3.07 -2.63
N VAL A 49 -0.46 1.89 -3.00
CA VAL A 49 0.87 1.42 -2.63
C VAL A 49 1.99 2.29 -3.22
N ILE A 50 1.87 2.66 -4.50
CA ILE A 50 2.84 3.53 -5.17
C ILE A 50 2.81 4.93 -4.56
N ASP A 51 1.62 5.48 -4.35
CA ASP A 51 1.44 6.81 -3.76
C ASP A 51 1.88 6.86 -2.28
N GLY A 52 1.90 5.70 -1.60
CA GLY A 52 2.45 5.56 -0.26
C GLY A 52 3.97 5.50 -0.21
N GLY A 53 4.65 5.44 -1.36
CA GLY A 53 6.10 5.52 -1.47
C GLY A 53 6.83 4.19 -1.30
N ALA A 54 6.20 3.06 -1.65
CA ALA A 54 6.92 1.77 -1.67
C ALA A 54 8.15 1.84 -2.59
N ASP A 55 9.26 1.20 -2.19
CA ASP A 55 10.47 1.11 -3.01
C ASP A 55 10.35 0.01 -4.07
N GLY A 56 9.53 -1.01 -3.81
CA GLY A 56 9.30 -2.10 -4.75
C GLY A 56 7.94 -2.75 -4.64
N VAL A 57 7.50 -3.38 -5.73
CA VAL A 57 6.30 -4.21 -5.75
C VAL A 57 6.63 -5.55 -6.40
N LEU A 58 6.36 -6.64 -5.68
CA LEU A 58 6.50 -8.00 -6.18
C LEU A 58 5.20 -8.47 -6.84
N MET A 59 5.29 -8.87 -8.10
CA MET A 59 4.13 -9.27 -8.91
C MET A 59 4.37 -10.57 -9.67
N SER A 60 3.29 -11.22 -10.11
CA SER A 60 3.39 -12.29 -11.11
C SER A 60 3.60 -11.72 -12.51
N LEU A 61 4.18 -12.50 -13.41
CA LEU A 61 4.41 -12.09 -14.80
C LEU A 61 3.11 -11.65 -15.49
N GLY A 62 2.04 -12.42 -15.33
CA GLY A 62 0.74 -12.14 -15.96
C GLY A 62 0.10 -10.83 -15.50
N GLN A 63 0.18 -10.49 -14.20
CA GLN A 63 -0.30 -9.20 -13.71
C GLN A 63 0.58 -8.05 -14.15
N SER A 64 1.89 -8.29 -14.23
CA SER A 64 2.86 -7.28 -14.65
C SER A 64 2.61 -6.82 -16.09
N TYR A 65 2.27 -7.72 -17.02
CA TYR A 65 1.85 -7.34 -18.38
C TYR A 65 0.63 -6.42 -18.43
N ARG A 66 -0.28 -6.53 -17.46
CA ARG A 66 -1.52 -5.73 -17.42
C ARG A 66 -1.33 -4.38 -16.75
N LEU A 67 -0.40 -4.32 -15.78
CA LEU A 67 -0.25 -3.19 -14.87
C LEU A 67 1.13 -2.51 -15.00
N TYR A 68 1.94 -2.86 -16.00
CA TYR A 68 3.28 -2.31 -16.21
C TYR A 68 3.30 -0.77 -16.26
N HIS A 69 2.25 -0.15 -16.81
CA HIS A 69 2.09 1.30 -16.90
C HIS A 69 2.15 2.02 -15.53
N LEU A 70 1.95 1.31 -14.42
CA LEU A 70 2.10 1.88 -13.07
C LEU A 70 3.57 2.03 -12.64
N PHE A 71 4.49 1.33 -13.30
CA PHE A 71 5.92 1.29 -13.02
C PHE A 71 6.76 2.14 -14.00
N GLU A 72 6.11 2.83 -14.91
CA GLU A 72 6.76 3.69 -15.90
C GLU A 72 7.24 4.99 -15.25
N GLY A 73 8.56 5.13 -15.15
CA GLY A 73 9.21 6.38 -14.76
C GLY A 73 10.38 6.19 -13.79
N PRO A 74 11.20 7.24 -13.62
CA PRO A 74 12.30 7.23 -12.66
C PRO A 74 11.80 7.22 -11.20
N ASP A 75 10.67 7.87 -10.92
CA ASP A 75 10.11 8.02 -9.56
C ASP A 75 9.11 6.92 -9.19
N LYS A 76 9.11 5.81 -9.93
CA LYS A 76 8.23 4.66 -9.69
C LYS A 76 8.99 3.53 -8.98
N PRO A 77 8.31 2.73 -8.14
CA PRO A 77 8.95 1.61 -7.46
C PRO A 77 9.62 0.64 -8.44
N ALA A 78 10.59 -0.11 -7.91
CA ALA A 78 11.12 -1.29 -8.55
C ALA A 78 10.02 -2.33 -8.80
N LEU A 79 9.90 -2.81 -10.03
CA LEU A 79 9.13 -4.02 -10.33
C LEU A 79 9.96 -5.25 -9.97
N LEU A 80 9.44 -6.08 -9.08
CA LEU A 80 9.98 -7.40 -8.75
C LEU A 80 9.06 -8.48 -9.33
N LEU A 81 9.63 -9.57 -9.82
CA LEU A 81 8.84 -10.65 -10.42
C LEU A 81 8.98 -11.97 -9.71
N ARG A 82 7.84 -12.58 -9.38
CA ARG A 82 7.73 -13.96 -8.97
C ARG A 82 7.89 -14.87 -10.19
N LEU A 83 8.90 -15.74 -10.19
CA LEU A 83 9.17 -16.63 -11.33
C LEU A 83 8.61 -18.04 -11.18
N ASP A 84 8.09 -18.39 -10.01
CA ASP A 84 7.57 -19.72 -9.75
C ASP A 84 6.19 -19.70 -9.07
N TRP A 85 5.58 -20.87 -9.08
CA TRP A 85 4.28 -21.14 -8.49
C TRP A 85 4.36 -22.35 -7.57
N MET A 86 3.52 -22.35 -6.53
CA MET A 86 3.32 -23.48 -5.63
C MET A 86 1.85 -23.84 -5.50
N ASN A 87 1.55 -25.13 -5.33
CA ASN A 87 0.18 -25.62 -5.22
C ASN A 87 -0.43 -25.51 -3.81
N ILE A 88 0.36 -25.23 -2.78
CA ILE A 88 -0.05 -25.42 -1.37
C ILE A 88 -1.04 -24.39 -0.84
N LEU A 89 -1.00 -23.16 -1.34
CA LEU A 89 -1.91 -22.08 -0.92
C LEU A 89 -3.17 -21.97 -1.79
N ARG A 90 -3.34 -22.89 -2.74
CA ARG A 90 -4.41 -22.87 -3.74
C ARG A 90 -5.78 -22.95 -3.05
N LEU A 91 -6.48 -21.83 -3.11
CA LEU A 91 -7.78 -21.60 -2.47
C LEU A 91 -7.79 -21.66 -0.93
N GLY A 92 -6.63 -21.47 -0.29
CA GLY A 92 -6.47 -21.68 1.16
C GLY A 92 -5.94 -20.48 1.94
N SER A 93 -5.80 -19.32 1.30
CA SER A 93 -4.98 -18.23 1.84
C SER A 93 -5.71 -17.38 2.90
N HIS A 94 -7.02 -17.48 2.97
CA HIS A 94 -7.87 -16.79 3.97
C HIS A 94 -8.58 -17.78 4.90
N ASN A 95 -8.73 -19.04 4.47
CA ASN A 95 -9.11 -20.15 5.31
C ASN A 95 -8.44 -21.42 4.77
N VAL A 96 -7.41 -21.92 5.47
CA VAL A 96 -6.71 -23.16 5.08
C VAL A 96 -7.64 -24.38 5.04
N GLU A 97 -8.79 -24.32 5.72
CA GLU A 97 -9.83 -25.36 5.65
C GLU A 97 -10.48 -25.46 4.27
N ASN A 98 -10.45 -24.38 3.48
CA ASN A 98 -10.99 -24.34 2.11
C ASN A 98 -9.91 -24.57 1.04
N ALA A 99 -8.66 -24.79 1.44
CA ALA A 99 -7.58 -25.10 0.51
C ALA A 99 -7.92 -26.38 -0.26
N VAL A 100 -7.63 -26.42 -1.56
CA VAL A 100 -7.70 -27.68 -2.29
C VAL A 100 -6.67 -28.63 -1.68
N PRO A 101 -7.05 -29.82 -1.17
CA PRO A 101 -6.12 -30.71 -0.49
C PRO A 101 -4.91 -31.03 -1.36
N VAL A 102 -3.71 -30.91 -0.78
CA VAL A 102 -2.44 -31.19 -1.44
C VAL A 102 -1.76 -32.35 -0.73
N SER A 103 -1.61 -33.47 -1.42
CA SER A 103 -0.84 -34.63 -0.93
C SER A 103 0.65 -34.55 -1.28
N THR A 104 1.00 -33.76 -2.30
CA THR A 104 2.39 -33.60 -2.75
C THR A 104 2.63 -32.15 -3.12
N LEU A 105 3.61 -31.52 -2.46
CA LEU A 105 4.05 -30.18 -2.83
C LEU A 105 4.58 -30.22 -4.27
N LYS A 106 4.08 -29.29 -5.09
CA LYS A 106 4.60 -29.01 -6.42
C LYS A 106 5.01 -27.55 -6.48
N ARG A 107 6.24 -27.34 -6.92
CA ARG A 107 6.77 -26.05 -7.35
C ARG A 107 7.00 -26.13 -8.85
N ALA A 108 6.62 -25.08 -9.59
CA ALA A 108 6.85 -25.01 -11.02
C ALA A 108 7.40 -23.64 -11.39
N ALA A 109 8.43 -23.61 -12.23
CA ALA A 109 8.86 -22.38 -12.88
C ALA A 109 7.78 -21.94 -13.87
N THR A 110 7.44 -20.66 -13.84
CA THR A 110 6.34 -20.08 -14.64
C THR A 110 6.80 -18.91 -15.48
N ALA A 111 8.01 -18.43 -15.24
CA ALA A 111 8.71 -17.42 -16.02
C ALA A 111 10.21 -17.65 -15.91
N THR A 112 10.96 -17.09 -16.86
CA THR A 112 12.42 -17.16 -16.92
C THR A 112 13.06 -15.83 -16.49
N ALA A 113 14.37 -15.82 -16.26
CA ALA A 113 15.11 -14.57 -16.08
C ALA A 113 14.97 -13.63 -17.28
N LYS A 114 14.83 -14.17 -18.49
CA LYS A 114 14.65 -13.39 -19.73
C LYS A 114 13.31 -12.68 -19.76
N ASP A 115 12.24 -13.34 -19.34
CA ASP A 115 10.91 -12.71 -19.23
C ASP A 115 10.97 -11.53 -18.26
N ALA A 116 11.71 -11.68 -17.16
CA ALA A 116 11.88 -10.60 -16.20
C ALA A 116 12.68 -9.42 -16.75
N LEU A 117 13.71 -9.66 -17.55
CA LEU A 117 14.42 -8.59 -18.26
C LEU A 117 13.50 -7.85 -19.24
N LEU A 118 12.68 -8.57 -20.00
CA LEU A 118 11.74 -7.96 -20.95
C LEU A 118 10.72 -7.05 -20.26
N MET A 119 10.32 -7.40 -19.04
CA MET A 119 9.42 -6.58 -18.21
C MET A 119 10.12 -5.41 -17.50
N GLY A 120 11.45 -5.27 -17.62
CA GLY A 120 12.21 -4.24 -16.91
C GLY A 120 12.30 -4.48 -15.39
N ALA A 121 12.16 -5.73 -14.95
CA ALA A 121 12.23 -6.05 -13.53
C ALA A 121 13.61 -5.74 -12.93
N SER A 122 13.59 -5.23 -11.70
CA SER A 122 14.80 -4.90 -10.93
C SER A 122 15.32 -6.08 -10.13
N ALA A 123 14.46 -7.03 -9.76
CA ALA A 123 14.87 -8.31 -9.19
C ALA A 123 13.80 -9.37 -9.45
N VAL A 124 14.18 -10.62 -9.22
CA VAL A 124 13.26 -11.77 -9.28
C VAL A 124 13.20 -12.47 -7.94
N THR A 125 12.06 -13.08 -7.63
CA THR A 125 11.84 -13.83 -6.40
C THR A 125 11.36 -15.25 -6.70
N VAL A 126 11.89 -16.23 -5.98
CA VAL A 126 11.52 -17.65 -6.08
C VAL A 126 11.47 -18.32 -4.73
N TYR A 127 10.64 -19.36 -4.60
CA TYR A 127 10.57 -20.16 -3.39
C TYR A 127 11.70 -21.20 -3.30
N TYR A 128 12.13 -21.47 -2.08
CA TYR A 128 13.00 -22.58 -1.73
C TYR A 128 12.38 -23.39 -0.58
N PHE A 129 11.78 -24.53 -0.89
CA PHE A 129 11.14 -25.39 0.12
C PHE A 129 12.14 -26.36 0.75
N VAL A 130 12.04 -26.51 2.08
CA VAL A 130 12.82 -27.45 2.88
C VAL A 130 11.90 -28.13 3.89
N GLY A 131 12.12 -29.41 4.16
CA GLY A 131 11.31 -30.22 5.07
C GLY A 131 10.39 -31.24 4.38
N TYR A 132 10.72 -31.62 3.14
CA TYR A 132 10.00 -32.61 2.34
C TYR A 132 10.88 -33.84 2.06
N THR A 133 10.56 -34.62 1.03
CA THR A 133 11.38 -35.76 0.62
C THR A 133 12.67 -35.29 -0.04
N ASP A 134 13.71 -36.10 0.06
CA ASP A 134 15.04 -35.78 -0.45
C ASP A 134 15.01 -35.53 -1.96
N GLU A 135 14.16 -36.25 -2.69
CA GLU A 135 13.97 -36.07 -4.13
C GLU A 135 13.39 -34.69 -4.47
N LEU A 136 12.42 -34.22 -3.68
CA LEU A 136 11.80 -32.92 -3.93
C LEU A 136 12.76 -31.78 -3.58
N GLU A 137 13.51 -31.91 -2.49
CA GLU A 137 14.51 -30.93 -2.10
C GLU A 137 15.66 -30.87 -3.13
N ALA A 138 16.14 -32.01 -3.60
CA ALA A 138 17.14 -32.09 -4.66
C ALA A 138 16.66 -31.41 -5.96
N GLN A 139 15.43 -31.68 -6.39
CA GLN A 139 14.82 -31.01 -7.56
C GLN A 139 14.69 -29.49 -7.37
N ASN A 140 14.36 -29.04 -6.16
CA ASN A 140 14.27 -27.62 -5.83
C ASN A 140 15.65 -26.96 -5.94
N LEU A 141 16.67 -27.57 -5.33
CA LEU A 141 18.06 -27.09 -5.37
C LEU A 141 18.62 -27.04 -6.80
N GLU A 142 18.41 -28.10 -7.59
CA GLU A 142 18.85 -28.14 -8.99
C GLU A 142 18.25 -26.99 -9.80
N SER A 143 16.93 -26.82 -9.71
CA SER A 143 16.21 -25.76 -10.42
C SER A 143 16.64 -24.35 -9.99
N LEU A 144 16.89 -24.15 -8.69
CA LEU A 144 17.40 -22.87 -8.17
C LEU A 144 18.84 -22.61 -8.59
N GLY A 145 19.69 -23.64 -8.65
CA GLY A 145 21.07 -23.54 -9.14
C GLY A 145 21.14 -23.13 -10.61
N ILE A 146 20.24 -23.67 -11.45
CA ILE A 146 20.10 -23.27 -12.86
C ILE A 146 19.67 -21.80 -12.95
N LEU A 147 18.62 -21.40 -12.24
CA LEU A 147 18.13 -20.03 -12.24
C LEU A 147 19.19 -19.03 -11.75
N ALA A 148 19.92 -19.36 -10.69
CA ALA A 148 21.00 -18.52 -10.17
C ALA A 148 22.10 -18.29 -11.22
N GLN A 149 22.44 -19.32 -12.01
CA GLN A 149 23.35 -19.18 -13.14
C GLN A 149 22.80 -18.25 -14.22
N GLU A 150 21.51 -18.37 -14.57
CA GLU A 150 20.86 -17.49 -15.55
C GLU A 150 20.86 -16.03 -15.09
N CYS A 151 20.44 -15.78 -13.86
CA CYS A 151 20.42 -14.45 -13.24
C CYS A 151 21.82 -13.82 -13.20
N ARG A 152 22.87 -14.60 -12.89
CA ARG A 152 24.26 -14.13 -12.95
C ARG A 152 24.67 -13.73 -14.37
N LYS A 153 24.40 -14.56 -15.38
CA LYS A 153 24.73 -14.27 -16.79
C LYS A 153 24.02 -13.01 -17.29
N GLN A 154 22.82 -12.74 -16.78
CA GLN A 154 21.95 -11.67 -17.24
C GLN A 154 22.06 -10.38 -16.40
N GLY A 155 22.85 -10.39 -15.31
CA GLY A 155 22.96 -9.23 -14.43
C GLY A 155 21.65 -8.92 -13.69
N LEU A 156 20.82 -9.93 -13.42
CA LEU A 156 19.52 -9.81 -12.76
C LEU A 156 19.65 -10.26 -11.29
N PRO A 157 19.29 -9.41 -10.31
CA PRO A 157 19.28 -9.81 -8.90
C PRO A 157 18.27 -10.91 -8.60
N LEU A 158 18.71 -11.92 -7.84
CA LEU A 158 17.91 -13.07 -7.42
C LEU A 158 17.62 -12.98 -5.91
N ILE A 159 16.34 -12.95 -5.56
CA ILE A 159 15.85 -13.06 -4.21
C ILE A 159 15.32 -14.49 -4.02
N ILE A 160 15.85 -15.22 -3.04
CA ILE A 160 15.33 -16.54 -2.69
C ILE A 160 14.48 -16.42 -1.43
N GLU A 161 13.34 -17.10 -1.40
CA GLU A 161 12.41 -17.16 -0.28
C GLU A 161 12.45 -18.55 0.35
N PRO A 162 13.28 -18.79 1.38
CA PRO A 162 13.32 -20.05 2.11
C PRO A 162 12.00 -20.27 2.85
N MET A 163 11.41 -21.45 2.66
CA MET A 163 10.13 -21.85 3.21
C MET A 163 10.30 -23.23 3.88
N PRO A 164 10.56 -23.26 5.21
CA PRO A 164 10.48 -24.49 6.00
C PRO A 164 9.03 -24.92 6.07
N PHE A 165 8.66 -25.83 5.20
CA PHE A 165 7.30 -26.29 5.07
C PHE A 165 7.37 -27.77 4.70
N GLY A 166 6.53 -28.61 5.30
CA GLY A 166 6.48 -30.03 4.99
C GLY A 166 6.47 -30.94 6.22
N GLY A 167 6.21 -32.22 6.01
CA GLY A 167 6.01 -33.20 7.09
C GLY A 167 7.24 -33.50 7.95
N ARG A 168 8.42 -32.94 7.61
CA ARG A 168 9.66 -33.06 8.37
C ARG A 168 10.03 -31.78 9.11
N VAL A 169 9.19 -30.74 9.07
CA VAL A 169 9.37 -29.51 9.86
C VAL A 169 8.44 -29.55 11.05
N TYR A 170 9.01 -29.59 12.25
CA TYR A 170 8.28 -29.46 13.51
C TYR A 170 8.43 -28.04 14.04
N GLU A 171 7.44 -27.56 14.80
CA GLU A 171 7.45 -26.22 15.40
C GLU A 171 8.72 -25.96 16.23
N THR A 172 9.16 -26.96 17.01
CA THR A 172 10.38 -26.89 17.83
C THR A 172 11.67 -26.80 17.03
N ASP A 173 11.66 -27.22 15.76
CA ASP A 173 12.81 -27.20 14.86
C ASP A 173 12.75 -26.08 13.81
N PHE A 174 11.64 -25.35 13.75
CA PHE A 174 11.36 -24.38 12.68
C PHE A 174 12.50 -23.37 12.50
N VAL A 175 12.92 -22.71 13.59
CA VAL A 175 14.00 -21.70 13.54
C VAL A 175 15.32 -22.31 13.09
N ARG A 176 15.64 -23.54 13.51
CA ARG A 176 16.86 -24.25 13.11
C ARG A 176 16.86 -24.56 11.61
N VAL A 177 15.74 -25.09 11.11
CA VAL A 177 15.57 -25.40 9.68
C VAL A 177 15.60 -24.12 8.84
N LEU A 178 14.94 -23.06 9.31
CA LEU A 178 14.92 -21.75 8.65
C LEU A 178 16.33 -21.15 8.52
N LYS A 179 17.14 -21.19 9.58
CA LYS A 179 18.54 -20.74 9.57
C LYS A 179 19.38 -21.54 8.56
N ALA A 180 19.26 -22.87 8.55
CA ALA A 180 19.96 -23.70 7.57
C ALA A 180 19.54 -23.36 6.13
N ALA A 181 18.24 -23.22 5.89
CA ALA A 181 17.70 -22.87 4.57
C ALA A 181 18.15 -21.48 4.10
N ALA A 182 18.22 -20.49 5.00
CA ALA A 182 18.74 -19.16 4.72
C ALA A 182 20.21 -19.20 4.26
N ARG A 183 21.05 -19.98 4.95
CA ARG A 183 22.45 -20.16 4.53
C ARG A 183 22.55 -20.86 3.19
N THR A 184 21.78 -21.93 2.97
CA THR A 184 21.77 -22.65 1.69
C THR A 184 21.32 -21.74 0.54
N ALA A 185 20.33 -20.88 0.75
CA ALA A 185 19.90 -19.91 -0.25
C ALA A 185 21.02 -18.93 -0.66
N MET A 186 21.83 -18.49 0.30
CA MET A 186 23.02 -17.68 -0.01
C MET A 186 24.03 -18.48 -0.86
N GLU A 187 24.32 -19.73 -0.50
CA GLU A 187 25.27 -20.60 -1.24
C GLU A 187 24.80 -20.92 -2.67
N ILE A 188 23.48 -21.03 -2.90
CA ILE A 188 22.89 -21.15 -4.25
C ILE A 188 23.24 -19.92 -5.12
N GLY A 189 23.41 -18.75 -4.49
CA GLY A 189 23.74 -17.49 -5.14
C GLY A 189 22.62 -16.46 -5.08
N ALA A 190 21.79 -16.48 -4.04
CA ALA A 190 20.87 -15.39 -3.75
C ALA A 190 21.64 -14.07 -3.52
N ASP A 191 21.14 -12.98 -4.08
CA ASP A 191 21.64 -11.63 -3.81
C ASP A 191 20.94 -10.99 -2.60
N ALA A 192 19.74 -11.47 -2.25
CA ALA A 192 19.03 -11.22 -0.99
C ALA A 192 18.14 -12.42 -0.66
N ILE A 193 17.72 -12.53 0.60
CA ILE A 193 16.73 -13.52 1.02
C ILE A 193 15.46 -12.85 1.54
N LYS A 194 14.31 -13.45 1.23
CA LYS A 194 13.01 -13.05 1.77
C LYS A 194 12.58 -14.11 2.79
N ILE A 195 12.36 -13.75 4.05
CA ILE A 195 12.22 -14.75 5.10
C ILE A 195 11.26 -14.35 6.21
N GLU A 196 10.63 -15.34 6.83
CA GLU A 196 9.68 -15.15 7.93
C GLU A 196 10.38 -14.72 9.22
N TYR A 197 9.73 -13.82 9.97
CA TYR A 197 10.19 -13.44 11.29
C TYR A 197 10.16 -14.65 12.23
N THR A 198 11.23 -14.88 12.97
CA THR A 198 11.37 -16.06 13.84
C THR A 198 10.58 -15.97 15.13
N GLY A 199 9.98 -14.81 15.43
CA GLY A 199 9.16 -14.57 16.61
C GLY A 199 9.85 -13.78 17.72
N ASP A 200 11.18 -13.61 17.66
CA ASP A 200 11.95 -12.78 18.58
C ASP A 200 13.20 -12.17 17.92
N VAL A 201 13.68 -11.08 18.50
CA VAL A 201 14.80 -10.28 17.98
C VAL A 201 16.13 -11.04 17.99
N GLU A 202 16.38 -11.90 18.98
CA GLU A 202 17.68 -12.57 19.13
C GLU A 202 17.82 -13.68 18.09
N SER A 203 16.81 -14.55 17.99
CA SER A 203 16.81 -15.63 17.01
C SER A 203 16.81 -15.12 15.57
N PHE A 204 16.15 -13.99 15.31
CA PHE A 204 16.14 -13.36 14.00
C PHE A 204 17.47 -12.69 13.68
N ARG A 205 18.12 -12.05 14.66
CA ARG A 205 19.47 -11.47 14.49
C ARG A 205 20.49 -12.52 14.12
N GLU A 206 20.48 -13.67 14.80
CA GLU A 206 21.37 -14.78 14.44
C GLU A 206 21.18 -15.25 12.99
N LEU A 207 19.94 -15.24 12.50
CA LEU A 207 19.64 -15.57 11.10
C LEU A 207 20.18 -14.50 10.15
N VAL A 208 19.95 -13.22 10.45
CA VAL A 208 20.46 -12.09 9.65
C VAL A 208 21.98 -12.15 9.56
N ASP A 209 22.66 -12.38 10.67
CA ASP A 209 24.11 -12.51 10.75
C ASP A 209 24.62 -13.71 9.94
N LEU A 210 23.87 -14.81 9.89
CA LEU A 210 24.21 -16.01 9.14
C LEU A 210 24.04 -15.83 7.62
N ALA A 211 23.03 -15.08 7.19
CA ALA A 211 22.65 -14.94 5.79
C ALA A 211 23.74 -14.28 4.93
N LYS A 212 24.49 -13.31 5.48
CA LYS A 212 25.56 -12.53 4.80
C LYS A 212 25.13 -11.82 3.50
N VAL A 213 23.83 -11.75 3.24
CA VAL A 213 23.16 -10.99 2.19
C VAL A 213 21.97 -10.25 2.81
N PRO A 214 21.45 -9.18 2.19
CA PRO A 214 20.28 -8.46 2.70
C PRO A 214 19.11 -9.40 2.99
N VAL A 215 18.52 -9.23 4.17
CA VAL A 215 17.37 -10.02 4.64
C VAL A 215 16.13 -9.13 4.62
N LEU A 216 15.15 -9.54 3.83
CA LEU A 216 13.85 -8.89 3.72
C LEU A 216 12.83 -9.69 4.52
N MET A 217 12.30 -9.09 5.59
CA MET A 217 11.34 -9.76 6.45
C MET A 217 9.96 -9.81 5.79
N LEU A 218 9.38 -10.99 5.65
CA LEU A 218 8.01 -11.14 5.14
C LEU A 218 6.99 -10.98 6.26
N GLY A 219 5.85 -10.36 5.96
CA GLY A 219 4.83 -10.01 6.95
C GLY A 219 3.87 -11.14 7.37
N GLY A 220 4.04 -12.35 6.83
CA GLY A 220 3.25 -13.52 7.22
C GLY A 220 1.73 -13.42 6.93
N PRO A 221 0.87 -14.05 7.76
CA PRO A 221 -0.57 -13.85 7.69
C PRO A 221 -0.97 -12.40 8.03
N ARG A 222 -2.20 -12.01 7.66
CA ARG A 222 -2.71 -10.68 8.04
C ARG A 222 -2.82 -10.61 9.56
N SER A 223 -2.19 -9.59 10.13
CA SER A 223 -2.31 -9.27 11.55
C SER A 223 -3.73 -8.80 11.87
N LYS A 224 -4.24 -9.16 13.05
CA LYS A 224 -5.57 -8.73 13.50
C LYS A 224 -5.60 -7.23 13.77
N LYS A 225 -4.51 -6.68 14.31
CA LYS A 225 -4.34 -5.25 14.57
C LYS A 225 -3.14 -4.72 13.78
N PRO A 226 -3.20 -3.48 13.26
CA PRO A 226 -2.05 -2.83 12.62
C PRO A 226 -0.81 -2.78 13.52
N LYS A 227 -1.00 -2.54 14.82
CA LYS A 227 0.09 -2.51 15.81
C LYS A 227 0.91 -3.80 15.85
N ASP A 228 0.29 -4.97 15.76
CA ASP A 228 1.01 -6.25 15.77
C ASP A 228 1.99 -6.34 14.58
N ALA A 229 1.57 -5.81 13.42
CA ALA A 229 2.44 -5.72 12.23
C ALA A 229 3.58 -4.71 12.44
N PHE A 230 3.31 -3.57 13.09
CA PHE A 230 4.33 -2.56 13.39
C PHE A 230 5.37 -3.07 14.41
N ASP A 231 4.93 -3.75 15.46
CA ASP A 231 5.83 -4.35 16.45
C ASP A 231 6.78 -5.36 15.77
N MET A 232 6.25 -6.21 14.89
CA MET A 232 7.06 -7.14 14.09
C MET A 232 8.09 -6.44 13.21
N VAL A 233 7.69 -5.36 12.50
CA VAL A 233 8.61 -4.56 11.66
C VAL A 233 9.72 -3.97 12.51
N TYR A 234 9.37 -3.35 13.64
CA TYR A 234 10.33 -2.73 14.52
C TYR A 234 11.35 -3.74 15.06
N GLU A 235 10.88 -4.91 15.49
CA GLU A 235 11.74 -5.99 15.96
C GLU A 235 12.65 -6.56 14.86
N GLY A 236 12.10 -6.81 13.66
CA GLY A 236 12.88 -7.27 12.52
C GLY A 236 13.98 -6.29 12.10
N MET A 237 13.67 -4.99 12.07
CA MET A 237 14.66 -3.95 11.80
C MET A 237 15.72 -3.87 12.90
N LYS A 238 15.33 -4.00 14.18
CA LYS A 238 16.25 -4.04 15.34
C LYS A 238 17.18 -5.28 15.34
N ALA A 239 16.75 -6.36 14.71
CA ALA A 239 17.55 -7.55 14.47
C ALA A 239 18.51 -7.41 13.27
N GLY A 240 18.39 -6.34 12.48
CA GLY A 240 19.29 -6.05 11.36
C GLY A 240 18.73 -6.37 9.97
N ALA A 241 17.42 -6.58 9.84
CA ALA A 241 16.80 -6.73 8.52
C ALA A 241 17.10 -5.51 7.63
N SER A 242 17.23 -5.75 6.33
CA SER A 242 17.41 -4.73 5.31
C SER A 242 16.07 -4.21 4.77
N GLY A 243 14.97 -4.48 5.47
CA GLY A 243 13.64 -4.05 5.06
C GLY A 243 12.60 -5.16 5.09
N VAL A 244 11.48 -4.92 4.41
CA VAL A 244 10.28 -5.75 4.52
C VAL A 244 9.67 -6.07 3.16
N VAL A 245 9.06 -7.24 3.04
CA VAL A 245 8.21 -7.62 1.89
C VAL A 245 6.83 -8.01 2.41
N PHE A 246 5.93 -7.04 2.50
CA PHE A 246 4.61 -7.22 3.10
C PHE A 246 3.53 -7.44 2.04
N GLY A 247 2.69 -8.45 2.25
CA GLY A 247 1.57 -8.75 1.36
C GLY A 247 0.25 -8.29 1.95
N ARG A 248 -0.46 -9.25 2.56
CA ARG A 248 -1.82 -9.08 3.07
C ARG A 248 -1.98 -7.97 4.12
N ASN A 249 -0.96 -7.68 4.93
CA ASN A 249 -0.99 -6.55 5.86
C ASN A 249 -1.16 -5.19 5.15
N VAL A 250 -0.71 -5.08 3.89
CA VAL A 250 -0.88 -3.88 3.07
C VAL A 250 -2.08 -4.05 2.13
N THR A 251 -2.09 -5.09 1.30
CA THR A 251 -3.07 -5.20 0.21
C THR A 251 -4.50 -5.38 0.71
N ALA A 252 -4.69 -5.99 1.89
CA ALA A 252 -5.99 -6.15 2.50
C ALA A 252 -6.28 -5.12 3.61
N SER A 253 -5.40 -4.13 3.80
CA SER A 253 -5.65 -2.99 4.69
C SER A 253 -6.81 -2.14 4.17
N ASP A 254 -7.58 -1.54 5.08
CA ASP A 254 -8.62 -0.58 4.73
C ASP A 254 -8.02 0.72 4.16
N ASN A 255 -6.77 1.04 4.54
CA ASN A 255 -5.98 2.11 3.94
C ASN A 255 -4.56 1.60 3.55
N PRO A 256 -4.40 1.03 2.33
CA PRO A 256 -3.12 0.52 1.86
C PRO A 256 -2.05 1.61 1.74
N LYS A 257 -2.41 2.80 1.25
CA LYS A 257 -1.49 3.94 1.10
C LYS A 257 -0.85 4.29 2.44
N ARG A 258 -1.69 4.52 3.45
CA ARG A 258 -1.20 4.90 4.78
C ARG A 258 -0.38 3.80 5.43
N MET A 259 -0.75 2.54 5.22
CA MET A 259 0.06 1.41 5.69
C MET A 259 1.48 1.48 5.10
N VAL A 260 1.61 1.71 3.79
CA VAL A 260 2.92 1.86 3.14
C VAL A 260 3.68 3.07 3.68
N GLU A 261 3.05 4.25 3.81
CA GLU A 261 3.71 5.45 4.34
C GLU A 261 4.29 5.20 5.75
N VAL A 262 3.56 4.47 6.59
CA VAL A 262 4.02 4.10 7.94
C VAL A 262 5.18 3.11 7.84
N LEU A 263 5.08 2.07 7.02
CA LEU A 263 6.18 1.10 6.81
C LEU A 263 7.46 1.79 6.31
N VAL A 264 7.34 2.73 5.37
CA VAL A 264 8.45 3.56 4.86
C VAL A 264 9.10 4.34 6.01
N LYS A 265 8.30 4.99 6.86
CA LYS A 265 8.83 5.70 8.03
C LYS A 265 9.51 4.76 9.03
N MET A 266 8.96 3.59 9.28
CA MET A 266 9.56 2.62 10.20
C MET A 266 10.90 2.10 9.68
N VAL A 267 10.96 1.73 8.40
CA VAL A 267 12.15 1.12 7.79
C VAL A 267 13.26 2.16 7.57
N HIS A 268 12.93 3.30 6.94
CA HIS A 268 13.93 4.31 6.55
C HIS A 268 14.22 5.35 7.64
N HIS A 269 13.26 5.64 8.53
CA HIS A 269 13.42 6.66 9.58
C HIS A 269 13.43 6.11 11.00
N GLY A 270 13.14 4.82 11.20
CA GLY A 270 13.29 4.15 12.49
C GLY A 270 12.29 4.60 13.56
N ILE A 271 11.11 5.08 13.17
CA ILE A 271 10.05 5.42 14.14
C ILE A 271 9.60 4.18 14.92
N ASP A 272 9.19 4.38 16.17
CA ASP A 272 8.72 3.28 17.03
C ASP A 272 7.26 2.87 16.72
N PRO A 273 6.80 1.70 17.20
CA PRO A 273 5.45 1.22 16.90
C PRO A 273 4.31 2.10 17.43
N GLU A 274 4.52 2.85 18.52
CA GLU A 274 3.50 3.74 19.08
C GLU A 274 3.35 5.00 18.22
N GLU A 275 4.46 5.56 17.76
CA GLU A 275 4.49 6.65 16.79
C GLU A 275 3.90 6.20 15.44
N ALA A 276 4.26 5.00 14.97
CA ALA A 276 3.72 4.39 13.76
C ALA A 276 2.20 4.21 13.84
N LEU A 277 1.68 3.71 14.97
CA LEU A 277 0.24 3.56 15.18
C LEU A 277 -0.47 4.92 15.18
N LYS A 278 0.09 5.93 15.86
CA LYS A 278 -0.46 7.30 15.82
C LYS A 278 -0.51 7.82 14.38
N PHE A 279 0.57 7.67 13.61
CA PHE A 279 0.55 8.05 12.20
C PHE A 279 -0.53 7.29 11.44
N PHE A 280 -0.66 5.97 11.62
CA PHE A 280 -1.67 5.16 10.94
C PHE A 280 -3.10 5.62 11.27
N GLU A 281 -3.39 5.83 12.56
CA GLU A 281 -4.72 6.23 13.08
C GLU A 281 -5.08 7.69 12.79
N MET A 282 -4.08 8.56 12.60
CA MET A 282 -4.32 9.93 12.15
C MET A 282 -5.05 9.98 10.80
N GLY A 283 -5.12 8.87 10.05
CA GLY A 283 -5.79 8.75 8.76
C GLY A 283 -5.17 9.66 7.70
N ASP A 284 -5.82 9.76 6.54
CA ASP A 284 -5.67 10.94 5.68
C ASP A 284 -6.28 12.13 6.44
N GLN A 285 -5.60 12.63 7.48
CA GLN A 285 -5.63 14.06 7.72
C GLN A 285 -5.11 14.67 6.45
N ILE A 286 -6.05 14.98 5.55
CA ILE A 286 -5.79 15.69 4.33
C ILE A 286 -4.81 16.78 4.71
N GLU A 287 -3.58 16.69 4.18
CA GLU A 287 -2.47 17.55 4.56
C GLU A 287 -3.04 18.97 4.65
N ILE A 288 -3.17 19.50 5.86
CA ILE A 288 -3.94 20.71 6.13
C ILE A 288 -3.11 21.84 5.52
N LYS A 289 -3.29 22.09 4.22
CA LYS A 289 -2.48 23.09 3.53
C LYS A 289 -2.82 24.46 4.09
N GLN A 290 -4.12 24.73 4.29
CA GLN A 290 -4.65 25.99 4.81
C GLN A 290 -6.18 25.91 4.94
N ARG A 291 -6.77 26.81 5.74
CA ARG A 291 -8.22 26.99 5.79
C ARG A 291 -8.70 27.75 4.56
N VAL A 292 -9.72 27.22 3.87
CA VAL A 292 -10.27 27.87 2.68
C VAL A 292 -11.79 27.97 2.70
N LYS A 293 -12.31 29.08 2.18
CA LYS A 293 -13.71 29.21 1.75
C LYS A 293 -13.77 29.18 0.24
N LEU A 294 -14.74 28.44 -0.29
CA LEU A 294 -15.08 28.53 -1.69
C LEU A 294 -15.94 29.76 -1.93
N GLN A 295 -15.56 30.55 -2.94
CA GLN A 295 -16.34 31.68 -3.43
C GLN A 295 -16.88 31.34 -4.81
N VAL A 296 -18.12 31.72 -5.07
CA VAL A 296 -18.81 31.46 -6.33
C VAL A 296 -19.07 32.78 -7.02
N ASN A 297 -18.69 32.86 -8.30
CA ASN A 297 -19.14 33.91 -9.21
C ASN A 297 -19.99 33.25 -10.30
N SER A 298 -21.31 33.40 -10.20
CA SER A 298 -22.25 32.78 -11.14
C SER A 298 -22.15 33.35 -12.56
N GLU A 299 -21.74 34.61 -12.73
CA GLU A 299 -21.60 35.25 -14.06
C GLU A 299 -20.53 34.57 -14.91
N ASN A 300 -19.54 33.95 -14.26
CA ASN A 300 -18.45 33.23 -14.91
C ASN A 300 -18.81 31.76 -15.21
N CYS A 301 -19.95 31.26 -14.75
CA CYS A 301 -20.28 29.84 -14.90
C CYS A 301 -20.78 29.51 -16.30
N THR A 302 -20.06 28.64 -17.00
CA THR A 302 -20.41 28.15 -18.34
C THR A 302 -21.23 26.86 -18.34
N ASN A 303 -21.58 26.32 -17.17
CA ASN A 303 -22.23 25.02 -17.01
C ASN A 303 -21.47 23.82 -17.63
N CYS A 304 -20.15 23.93 -17.81
CA CYS A 304 -19.34 22.86 -18.42
C CYS A 304 -19.27 21.55 -17.60
N GLY A 305 -19.53 21.61 -16.28
CA GLY A 305 -19.51 20.46 -15.39
C GLY A 305 -18.13 19.91 -15.00
N LEU A 306 -17.04 20.55 -15.42
CA LEU A 306 -15.67 20.11 -15.09
C LEU A 306 -15.43 20.03 -13.58
N CYS A 307 -15.96 20.98 -12.81
CA CYS A 307 -15.85 20.98 -11.35
C CYS A 307 -16.59 19.81 -10.68
N GLU A 308 -17.72 19.37 -11.25
CA GLU A 308 -18.49 18.22 -10.74
C GLU A 308 -17.73 16.92 -11.01
N ILE A 309 -17.23 16.76 -12.24
CA ILE A 309 -16.46 15.58 -12.66
C ILE A 309 -15.12 15.49 -11.91
N ALA A 310 -14.39 16.60 -11.79
CA ALA A 310 -13.13 16.63 -11.05
C ALA A 310 -13.34 16.24 -9.59
N CYS A 311 -14.42 16.71 -8.96
CA CYS A 311 -14.77 16.34 -7.60
C CYS A 311 -15.11 14.84 -7.48
N ALA A 312 -15.96 14.31 -8.37
CA ALA A 312 -16.30 12.89 -8.35
C ALA A 312 -15.07 11.99 -8.58
N ASN A 313 -14.18 12.37 -9.50
CA ASN A 313 -12.97 11.62 -9.80
C ASN A 313 -11.96 11.65 -8.64
N TYR A 314 -11.73 12.81 -8.04
CA TYR A 314 -10.78 12.94 -6.94
C TYR A 314 -11.18 12.10 -5.72
N HIS A 315 -12.48 12.06 -5.40
CA HIS A 315 -12.93 11.37 -4.19
C HIS A 315 -13.34 9.91 -4.41
N GLU A 316 -13.88 9.57 -5.58
CA GLU A 316 -14.43 8.23 -5.84
C GLU A 316 -13.69 7.50 -6.96
N GLY A 317 -12.83 8.17 -7.73
CA GLY A 317 -12.20 7.60 -8.92
C GLY A 317 -13.16 7.40 -10.10
N ILE A 318 -14.35 8.02 -10.06
CA ILE A 318 -15.45 7.83 -11.04
C ILE A 318 -15.72 9.14 -11.79
N TYR A 319 -16.14 9.03 -13.05
CA TYR A 319 -16.51 10.18 -13.91
C TYR A 319 -18.02 10.39 -13.99
N ASP A 320 -18.71 10.30 -12.85
CA ASP A 320 -20.17 10.48 -12.76
C ASP A 320 -20.47 11.60 -11.75
N LYS A 321 -21.14 12.65 -12.24
CA LYS A 321 -21.53 13.83 -11.46
C LYS A 321 -22.43 13.48 -10.28
N LYS A 322 -23.15 12.35 -10.31
CA LYS A 322 -23.93 11.86 -9.16
C LYS A 322 -23.10 11.81 -7.88
N TYR A 323 -21.77 11.59 -7.96
CA TYR A 323 -20.90 11.47 -6.81
C TYR A 323 -20.12 12.74 -6.43
N SER A 324 -20.32 13.86 -7.13
CA SER A 324 -19.67 15.13 -6.81
C SER A 324 -20.15 15.71 -5.46
N ARG A 325 -19.33 16.47 -4.74
CA ARG A 325 -19.74 17.15 -3.48
C ARG A 325 -20.20 18.60 -3.69
N LEU A 326 -20.59 18.91 -4.92
CA LEU A 326 -21.11 20.18 -5.43
C LEU A 326 -21.94 19.92 -6.68
N TYR A 327 -22.76 20.86 -7.11
CA TYR A 327 -23.50 20.75 -8.38
C TYR A 327 -23.68 22.12 -9.02
N ILE A 328 -24.01 22.16 -10.30
CA ILE A 328 -24.38 23.41 -10.98
C ILE A 328 -25.91 23.49 -11.04
N GLU A 329 -26.49 24.49 -10.37
CA GLU A 329 -27.92 24.79 -10.47
C GLU A 329 -28.18 25.59 -11.76
N ALA A 330 -29.06 25.08 -12.62
CA ALA A 330 -29.53 25.78 -13.81
C ALA A 330 -30.92 26.38 -13.53
N LYS A 331 -31.05 27.70 -13.69
CA LYS A 331 -32.33 28.42 -13.64
C LYS A 331 -32.45 29.33 -14.85
N GLU A 332 -33.36 28.97 -15.76
CA GLU A 332 -33.55 29.64 -17.04
C GLU A 332 -32.22 29.81 -17.81
N PHE A 333 -31.65 31.01 -17.81
CA PHE A 333 -30.41 31.39 -18.50
C PHE A 333 -29.23 31.63 -17.54
N ASN A 334 -29.37 31.33 -16.25
CA ASN A 334 -28.34 31.50 -15.24
C ASN A 334 -27.87 30.16 -14.67
N TYR A 335 -26.55 30.03 -14.51
CA TYR A 335 -25.91 28.84 -13.93
C TYR A 335 -25.18 29.23 -12.66
N THR A 336 -25.52 28.58 -11.55
CA THR A 336 -24.92 28.86 -10.25
C THR A 336 -24.29 27.60 -9.66
N PRO A 337 -22.96 27.53 -9.54
CA PRO A 337 -22.31 26.50 -8.76
C PRO A 337 -22.78 26.53 -7.30
N ARG A 338 -23.34 25.42 -6.83
CA ARG A 338 -23.75 25.23 -5.44
C ARG A 338 -22.65 24.44 -4.73
N VAL A 339 -22.02 25.09 -3.76
CA VAL A 339 -20.90 24.54 -2.98
C VAL A 339 -21.23 24.53 -1.49
N CYS A 340 -20.46 23.78 -0.70
CA CYS A 340 -20.52 23.91 0.76
C CYS A 340 -20.09 25.32 1.16
N ILE A 341 -20.83 25.95 2.08
CA ILE A 341 -20.56 27.31 2.59
C ILE A 341 -20.03 27.32 4.03
N ASP A 342 -19.65 26.16 4.57
CA ASP A 342 -19.03 26.05 5.90
C ASP A 342 -19.92 26.55 7.07
N CYS A 343 -21.25 26.44 6.93
CA CYS A 343 -22.21 27.01 7.89
C CYS A 343 -22.40 26.19 9.20
N GLY A 344 -21.97 24.92 9.22
CA GLY A 344 -22.09 24.05 10.40
C GLY A 344 -23.50 23.56 10.77
N ILE A 345 -24.53 23.84 9.96
CA ILE A 345 -25.91 23.38 10.24
C ILE A 345 -25.96 21.85 10.34
N CYS A 346 -25.28 21.15 9.42
CA CYS A 346 -25.23 19.68 9.40
C CYS A 346 -24.65 19.07 10.69
N GLU A 347 -23.61 19.67 11.27
CA GLU A 347 -23.03 19.28 12.56
C GLU A 347 -24.05 19.44 13.69
N LYS A 348 -24.76 20.56 13.73
CA LYS A 348 -25.75 20.88 14.78
C LYS A 348 -26.98 19.96 14.77
N VAL A 349 -27.40 19.49 13.60
CA VAL A 349 -28.65 18.70 13.45
C VAL A 349 -28.41 17.19 13.46
N CYS A 350 -27.16 16.72 13.58
CA CYS A 350 -26.86 15.30 13.54
C CYS A 350 -27.10 14.65 14.92
N PRO A 351 -28.06 13.72 15.05
CA PRO A 351 -28.34 13.08 16.34
C PRO A 351 -27.21 12.16 16.82
N GLU A 352 -26.52 11.49 15.89
CA GLU A 352 -25.45 10.53 16.20
C GLU A 352 -24.06 11.19 16.35
N GLY A 353 -23.96 12.51 16.11
CA GLY A 353 -22.67 13.19 16.03
C GLY A 353 -21.77 12.68 14.89
N ALA A 354 -22.35 12.08 13.85
CA ALA A 354 -21.64 11.46 12.73
C ALA A 354 -21.05 12.48 11.73
N ILE A 355 -21.45 13.75 11.78
CA ILE A 355 -20.91 14.79 10.90
C ILE A 355 -20.41 15.97 11.74
N ARG A 356 -19.19 16.42 11.45
CA ARG A 356 -18.54 17.55 12.12
C ARG A 356 -17.97 18.53 11.11
N LEU A 357 -17.94 19.82 11.47
CA LEU A 357 -17.27 20.80 10.63
C LEU A 357 -15.75 20.69 10.83
N ASN A 358 -14.99 20.62 9.73
CA ASN A 358 -13.54 20.67 9.82
C ASN A 358 -13.10 22.14 10.01
N ARG A 359 -12.81 22.53 11.26
CA ARG A 359 -12.41 23.93 11.56
C ARG A 359 -11.01 24.29 11.05
N GLN A 360 -10.18 23.30 10.71
CA GLN A 360 -8.80 23.52 10.23
C GLN A 360 -8.77 23.85 8.72
N VAL A 361 -9.52 23.13 7.88
CA VAL A 361 -9.55 23.39 6.41
C VAL A 361 -10.87 23.96 5.89
N GLY A 362 -11.97 23.82 6.64
CA GLY A 362 -13.34 24.07 6.22
C GLY A 362 -14.02 22.81 5.67
N GLY A 363 -15.35 22.85 5.49
CA GLY A 363 -16.11 21.69 5.01
C GLY A 363 -16.44 20.71 6.13
N VAL A 364 -16.82 19.49 5.77
CA VAL A 364 -17.37 18.49 6.70
C VAL A 364 -16.51 17.23 6.74
N VAL A 365 -16.42 16.62 7.93
CA VAL A 365 -15.92 15.25 8.11
C VAL A 365 -17.09 14.39 8.53
N ILE A 366 -17.23 13.23 7.90
CA ILE A 366 -18.31 12.27 8.15
C ILE A 366 -17.68 10.99 8.70
N ASP A 367 -18.15 10.58 9.87
CA ASP A 367 -17.87 9.30 10.50
C ASP A 367 -18.91 8.29 9.97
N SER A 368 -18.48 7.39 9.09
CA SER A 368 -19.36 6.41 8.47
C SER A 368 -19.86 5.34 9.44
N GLU A 369 -19.16 5.09 10.54
CA GLU A 369 -19.56 4.09 11.54
C GLU A 369 -20.72 4.59 12.39
N LYS A 370 -20.77 5.90 12.65
CA LYS A 370 -21.88 6.54 13.38
C LYS A 370 -23.05 6.96 12.48
N CYS A 371 -22.84 7.05 11.17
CA CYS A 371 -23.86 7.57 10.27
C CYS A 371 -24.97 6.54 10.02
N THR A 372 -26.18 6.80 10.53
CA THR A 372 -27.38 5.98 10.31
C THR A 372 -28.11 6.28 9.00
N LEU A 373 -27.59 7.19 8.17
CA LEU A 373 -28.20 7.63 6.91
C LEU A 373 -29.64 8.20 7.04
N CYS A 374 -29.98 8.76 8.21
CA CYS A 374 -31.31 9.33 8.48
C CYS A 374 -31.70 10.54 7.60
N GLY A 375 -30.75 11.17 6.92
CA GLY A 375 -31.01 12.24 5.94
C GLY A 375 -31.34 13.63 6.53
N ILE A 376 -31.32 13.82 7.85
CA ILE A 376 -31.62 15.13 8.47
C ILE A 376 -30.64 16.21 7.97
N CYS A 377 -29.34 15.90 7.93
CA CYS A 377 -28.32 16.82 7.44
C CYS A 377 -28.50 17.19 5.96
N VAL A 378 -28.99 16.26 5.13
CA VAL A 378 -29.32 16.49 3.71
C VAL A 378 -30.48 17.48 3.59
N SER A 379 -31.59 17.23 4.31
CA SER A 379 -32.78 18.09 4.26
C SER A 379 -32.54 19.52 4.80
N LYS A 380 -31.61 19.68 5.74
CA LYS A 380 -31.27 20.97 6.35
C LYS A 380 -30.12 21.70 5.68
N CYS A 381 -29.52 21.14 4.63
CA CYS A 381 -28.41 21.78 3.92
C CYS A 381 -28.90 23.00 3.11
N PRO A 382 -28.53 24.24 3.46
CA PRO A 382 -29.06 25.43 2.78
C PRO A 382 -28.61 25.54 1.32
N THR A 383 -27.50 24.90 0.96
CA THR A 383 -27.00 24.88 -0.42
C THR A 383 -27.36 23.62 -1.19
N GLY A 384 -27.93 22.61 -0.53
CA GLY A 384 -28.34 21.35 -1.16
C GLY A 384 -27.19 20.43 -1.58
N VAL A 385 -25.96 20.65 -1.11
CA VAL A 385 -24.77 19.90 -1.59
C VAL A 385 -24.52 18.57 -0.86
N LEU A 386 -25.13 18.36 0.30
CA LEU A 386 -25.11 17.07 0.98
C LEU A 386 -26.09 16.12 0.30
N LYS A 387 -25.68 14.89 0.00
CA LYS A 387 -26.55 13.89 -0.64
C LYS A 387 -26.23 12.48 -0.16
N ILE A 388 -27.25 11.62 -0.16
CA ILE A 388 -27.07 10.19 0.07
C ILE A 388 -27.07 9.51 -1.29
N VAL A 389 -25.98 8.80 -1.60
CA VAL A 389 -25.76 8.11 -2.86
C VAL A 389 -25.20 6.73 -2.54
N ASP A 390 -25.86 5.69 -3.04
CA ASP A 390 -25.44 4.29 -2.92
C ASP A 390 -25.07 3.92 -1.47
N ASN A 391 -26.01 4.21 -0.56
CA ASN A 391 -25.91 3.96 0.88
C ASN A 391 -24.74 4.68 1.57
N ARG A 392 -24.31 5.85 1.06
CA ARG A 392 -23.26 6.69 1.66
C ARG A 392 -23.68 8.16 1.68
N LEU A 393 -23.36 8.87 2.76
CA LEU A 393 -23.52 10.32 2.84
C LEU A 393 -22.30 11.02 2.23
N LEU A 394 -22.51 11.85 1.22
CA LEU A 394 -21.49 12.64 0.56
C LEU A 394 -21.51 14.08 1.07
N GLY A 395 -20.33 14.60 1.42
CA GLY A 395 -20.15 16.00 1.83
C GLY A 395 -18.78 16.54 1.45
N CYS A 396 -18.71 17.84 1.19
CA CYS A 396 -17.47 18.51 0.79
C CYS A 396 -16.51 18.64 1.98
N ASP A 397 -15.32 18.06 1.85
CA ASP A 397 -14.20 18.06 2.80
C ASP A 397 -13.10 19.08 2.41
N ARG A 398 -13.39 19.94 1.42
CA ARG A 398 -12.49 20.93 0.82
C ARG A 398 -11.24 20.35 0.17
N CYS A 399 -11.18 19.05 -0.11
CA CYS A 399 -9.95 18.40 -0.59
C CYS A 399 -8.74 18.83 0.27
N GLY A 400 -8.94 18.99 1.59
CA GLY A 400 -7.91 19.39 2.55
C GLY A 400 -7.37 20.80 2.45
N GLY A 401 -8.14 21.72 1.88
CA GLY A 401 -7.69 23.10 1.69
C GLY A 401 -7.12 23.37 0.30
N ASP A 402 -7.16 22.38 -0.60
CA ASP A 402 -6.74 22.54 -1.99
C ASP A 402 -7.77 21.99 -3.00
N PRO A 403 -8.93 22.66 -3.14
CA PRO A 403 -10.10 22.09 -3.80
C PRO A 403 -9.90 21.86 -5.30
N GLU A 404 -10.13 20.62 -5.77
CA GLU A 404 -10.06 20.27 -7.19
C GLU A 404 -11.09 21.04 -8.03
N CYS A 405 -12.26 21.32 -7.47
CA CYS A 405 -13.28 22.11 -8.16
C CYS A 405 -12.85 23.55 -8.50
N VAL A 406 -11.85 24.09 -7.78
CA VAL A 406 -11.23 25.39 -8.07
C VAL A 406 -10.17 25.23 -9.15
N LYS A 407 -9.29 24.24 -9.03
CA LYS A 407 -8.19 23.99 -10.00
C LYS A 407 -8.71 23.75 -11.41
N TRP A 408 -9.81 23.02 -11.52
CA TRP A 408 -10.44 22.67 -12.80
C TRP A 408 -11.39 23.74 -13.34
N CYS A 409 -11.63 24.82 -12.59
CA CYS A 409 -12.50 25.90 -13.03
C CYS A 409 -11.71 26.94 -13.83
N ASN A 410 -11.54 26.68 -15.14
CA ASN A 410 -10.84 27.59 -16.06
C ASN A 410 -11.50 28.97 -16.22
N PHE A 411 -12.74 29.12 -15.77
CA PHE A 411 -13.52 30.36 -15.87
C PHE A 411 -13.57 31.14 -14.56
N SER A 412 -12.96 30.64 -13.48
CA SER A 412 -13.02 31.28 -12.15
C SER A 412 -14.45 31.48 -11.64
N ALA A 413 -15.38 30.60 -12.00
CA ALA A 413 -16.72 30.54 -11.43
C ALA A 413 -16.71 29.99 -9.99
N ILE A 414 -15.69 29.20 -9.64
CA ILE A 414 -15.40 28.77 -8.28
C ILE A 414 -13.95 29.14 -7.98
N THR A 415 -13.73 29.97 -6.97
CA THR A 415 -12.41 30.35 -6.46
C THR A 415 -12.27 29.98 -4.99
N LYS A 416 -11.05 30.08 -4.45
CA LYS A 416 -10.79 29.90 -3.01
C LYS A 416 -10.28 31.18 -2.38
N VAL A 417 -10.79 31.50 -1.19
CA VAL A 417 -10.24 32.52 -0.30
C VAL A 417 -9.56 31.80 0.85
N VAL A 418 -8.28 32.09 1.05
CA VAL A 418 -7.51 31.59 2.20
C VAL A 418 -7.94 32.39 3.42
N ILE A 419 -8.30 31.70 4.48
CA ILE A 419 -8.56 32.31 5.78
C ILE A 419 -7.30 32.14 6.60
N GLU A 420 -6.62 33.24 6.90
CA GLU A 420 -5.55 33.25 7.89
C GLU A 420 -6.13 32.85 9.25
N ASN A 421 -5.97 31.58 9.61
CA ASN A 421 -6.02 31.22 11.01
C ASN A 421 -4.66 31.59 11.60
N GLN A 422 -4.64 32.35 12.70
CA GLN A 422 -3.52 32.27 13.63
C GLN A 422 -3.38 30.79 13.99
N LEU A 423 -2.40 30.11 13.40
CA LEU A 423 -1.95 28.81 13.91
C LEU A 423 -1.69 29.03 15.41
N PRO A 424 -2.14 28.16 16.31
CA PRO A 424 -1.71 28.26 17.70
C PRO A 424 -0.19 28.23 17.67
N THR A 425 0.42 29.37 17.97
CA THR A 425 1.85 29.48 18.13
C THR A 425 2.18 28.46 19.21
N ALA A 426 3.05 27.50 18.88
CA ALA A 426 3.64 26.64 19.89
C ALA A 426 4.10 27.56 21.01
N HIS A 427 3.51 27.41 22.20
CA HIS A 427 3.95 28.12 23.38
C HIS A 427 5.45 27.84 23.52
N ARG A 428 6.28 28.81 23.14
CA ARG A 428 7.64 28.89 23.62
C ARG A 428 7.49 29.09 25.11
N SER A 429 7.81 28.07 25.89
CA SER A 429 8.16 28.19 27.29
C SER A 429 9.39 29.11 27.38
N GLY A 430 9.14 30.41 27.37
CA GLY A 430 10.06 31.42 27.87
C GLY A 430 10.08 31.31 29.39
N GLY A 431 11.27 31.14 29.95
CA GLY A 431 11.47 30.95 31.37
C GLY A 431 11.07 32.15 32.23
N LEU A 432 10.89 31.83 33.50
CA LEU A 432 11.36 32.59 34.65
C LEU A 432 11.94 31.59 35.64
#